data_AF-A0A2M9EZE9-F1
#
_entry.id   AF-A0A2M9EZE9-F1
#
_cell.length_a   1.000
_cell.length_b   1.000
_cell.length_c   1.000
_cell.angle_alpha   90.00
_cell.angle_beta   90.00
_cell.angle_gamma   90.00
#
_symmetry.space_group_name_H-M   'P 1'
#
loop_
_entity.id
_entity.type
_entity.pdbx_description
1 polymer ?
#
loop_
_entity_poly.entity_id
_entity_poly.type
_entity_poly.pdbx_seq_one_letter_code
_entity_poly.pdbx_strand_id
1 'polypeptide(L)' 'MMAAQFFGTLVLWLIGLLILHFVIYSAVKSGINNSVIGKSYGNNYETKSEKKSFLDTDLDND' A
#
# COMPACT_ATOMS: atom_id res chain seq x y z
N MET A 1 16.75 28.99 28.56
CA MET A 1 17.61 27.93 28.00
C MET A 1 16.96 26.54 28.06
N MET A 2 16.36 26.14 29.20
CA MET A 2 15.70 24.82 29.35
C MET A 2 14.53 24.56 28.39
N ALA A 3 13.68 25.57 28.11
CA ALA A 3 12.53 25.40 27.21
C ALA A 3 12.95 25.08 25.76
N ALA A 4 14.00 25.74 25.26
CA ALA A 4 14.50 25.50 23.89
C ALA A 4 15.05 24.08 23.72
N GLN A 5 15.73 23.55 24.73
CA GLN A 5 16.15 22.14 24.74
C GLN A 5 14.95 21.20 24.68
N PHE A 6 13.92 21.43 25.50
CA PHE A 6 12.71 20.61 25.53
C PHE A 6 11.98 20.59 24.18
N PHE A 7 11.85 21.74 23.53
CA PHE A 7 11.29 21.83 22.18
C PHE A 7 12.16 21.10 21.14
N GLY A 8 13.49 21.22 21.23
CA GLY A 8 14.41 20.48 20.37
C GLY A 8 14.23 18.96 20.48
N THR A 9 14.10 18.42 21.70
CA THR A 9 13.85 16.99 21.91
C THR A 9 12.50 16.55 21.36
N LEU A 10 11.45 17.34 21.54
CA LEU A 10 10.12 17.05 20.98
C LEU A 10 10.13 16.97 19.45
N VAL A 11 10.83 17.89 18.79
CA VAL A 11 10.96 17.91 17.32
C VAL A 11 11.73 16.67 16.84
N LEU A 12 12.85 16.33 17.48
CA LEU A 12 13.60 15.11 17.14
C LEU A 12 12.76 13.85 17.34
N TRP A 13 11.94 13.81 18.39
CA TRP A 13 11.06 12.68 18.66
C TRP A 13 9.98 12.53 17.58
N LEU A 14 9.36 13.63 17.17
CA LEU A 14 8.39 13.66 16.07
C LEU A 14 9.00 13.20 14.73
N ILE A 15 10.22 13.66 14.42
CA ILE A 15 10.95 13.24 13.23
C ILE A 15 11.24 11.75 13.27
N GLY A 16 11.71 11.23 14.40
CA GLY A 16 11.94 9.80 14.60
C GLY A 16 10.67 8.97 14.40
N LEU A 17 9.54 9.45 14.92
CA LEU A 17 8.24 8.80 14.75
C LEU A 17 7.79 8.76 13.30
N LEU A 18 7.99 9.87 12.56
CA LEU A 18 7.68 9.96 11.12
C LEU A 18 8.51 8.98 10.30
N ILE A 19 9.82 8.90 10.56
CA ILE A 19 10.72 7.96 9.88
C ILE A 19 10.30 6.53 10.19
N LEU A 20 10.04 6.21 11.46
CA LEU A 20 9.61 4.87 11.87
C LEU A 20 8.29 4.47 11.21
N HIS A 21 7.31 5.38 11.17
CA HIS A 21 6.06 5.17 10.46
C HIS A 21 6.31 4.87 8.98
N PHE A 22 7.17 5.63 8.31
CA PHE A 22 7.48 5.42 6.90
C PHE A 22 8.17 4.07 6.66
N VAL A 23 9.08 3.66 7.54
CA VAL A 23 9.75 2.36 7.46
C VAL A 23 8.72 1.24 7.59
N ILE A 24 7.84 1.28 8.59
CA ILE A 24 6.79 0.27 8.78
C ILE A 24 5.83 0.28 7.60
N TYR A 25 5.35 1.45 7.18
CA TYR A 25 4.46 1.59 6.03
C TYR A 25 5.09 1.04 4.76
N SER A 26 6.36 1.35 4.50
CA SER A 26 7.09 0.86 3.33
C SER A 26 7.32 -0.65 3.40
N ALA A 27 7.73 -1.17 4.55
CA ALA A 27 7.94 -2.59 4.78
C ALA A 27 6.63 -3.38 4.66
N VAL A 28 5.53 -2.84 5.20
CA VAL A 28 4.19 -3.43 5.12
C VAL A 28 3.62 -3.30 3.71
N LYS A 29 3.79 -2.16 3.03
CA LYS A 29 3.29 -1.96 1.66
C LYS A 29 4.07 -2.81 0.66
N SER A 30 5.40 -2.83 0.74
CA SER A 30 6.22 -3.76 -0.05
C SER A 30 5.95 -5.21 0.33
N GLY A 31 5.78 -5.51 1.61
CA GLY A 31 5.45 -6.84 2.10
C GLY A 31 4.11 -7.34 1.57
N ILE A 32 3.06 -6.53 1.68
CA ILE A 32 1.73 -6.82 1.11
C ILE A 32 1.84 -6.96 -0.40
N ASN A 33 2.40 -5.96 -1.10
CA ASN A 33 2.52 -5.95 -2.57
C ASN A 33 3.28 -7.16 -3.12
N ASN A 34 4.23 -7.71 -2.36
CA ASN A 34 4.99 -8.91 -2.73
C ASN A 34 4.43 -10.21 -2.14
N SER A 35 3.39 -10.14 -1.30
CA SER A 35 2.70 -11.30 -0.73
C SER A 35 1.61 -11.83 -1.67
N VAL A 36 1.27 -13.11 -1.51
CA VAL A 36 0.16 -13.77 -2.23
C VAL A 36 -1.18 -13.03 -2.05
N ILE A 37 -1.36 -12.33 -0.92
CA ILE A 37 -2.57 -11.56 -0.61
C ILE A 37 -2.61 -10.21 -1.34
N GLY A 38 -1.47 -9.50 -1.44
CA GLY A 38 -1.41 -8.24 -2.21
C GLY A 38 -1.36 -8.47 -3.73
N LYS A 39 -0.78 -9.58 -4.20
CA LYS A 39 -0.97 -10.05 -5.58
C LYS A 39 -2.41 -10.46 -5.84
N SER A 40 -3.08 -11.16 -4.92
CA SER A 40 -4.51 -11.49 -5.06
C SER A 40 -5.36 -10.21 -5.15
N TYR A 41 -5.12 -9.21 -4.29
CA TYR A 41 -5.79 -7.92 -4.42
C TYR A 41 -5.45 -7.22 -5.75
N GLY A 42 -4.17 -7.00 -6.08
CA GLY A 42 -3.74 -6.35 -7.34
C GLY A 42 -4.25 -7.02 -8.62
N ASN A 43 -4.23 -8.35 -8.67
CA ASN A 43 -4.66 -9.12 -9.82
C ASN A 43 -6.18 -9.12 -10.00
N ASN A 44 -6.98 -8.81 -8.97
CA ASN A 44 -8.43 -8.61 -9.12
C ASN A 44 -8.80 -7.24 -9.71
N TYR A 45 -7.87 -6.28 -9.74
CA TYR A 45 -8.11 -4.96 -10.36
C TYR A 45 -7.57 -4.89 -11.80
N GLU A 46 -6.39 -5.44 -12.08
CA GLU A 46 -5.83 -5.45 -13.45
C GLU A 46 -6.41 -6.58 -14.32
N THR A 47 -6.71 -7.76 -13.75
CA THR A 47 -7.36 -8.86 -14.49
C THR A 47 -8.89 -8.69 -14.59
N LYS A 48 -9.42 -7.51 -14.27
CA LYS A 48 -10.82 -7.17 -14.59
C LYS A 48 -10.97 -6.45 -15.93
N SER A 49 -9.86 -6.16 -16.63
CA SER A 49 -9.90 -5.52 -17.95
C SER A 49 -9.74 -6.49 -19.14
N GLU A 50 -9.31 -7.74 -18.94
CA GLU A 50 -9.10 -8.67 -20.07
C GLU A 50 -9.51 -10.12 -19.83
N LYS A 51 -10.23 -10.43 -18.76
CA LYS A 51 -10.87 -11.75 -18.68
C LYS A 51 -12.15 -11.70 -19.50
N LYS A 52 -12.06 -12.00 -20.81
CA LYS A 52 -13.22 -12.33 -21.67
C LYS A 52 -14.16 -13.21 -20.83
N SER A 53 -15.34 -12.68 -20.54
CA SER A 53 -16.34 -13.38 -19.75
C SER A 53 -16.76 -14.62 -20.54
N PHE A 54 -16.87 -15.76 -19.88
CA PHE A 54 -17.42 -16.97 -20.50
C PHE A 54 -18.83 -16.72 -21.08
N LEU A 55 -19.55 -15.74 -20.52
CA LEU A 55 -20.86 -15.28 -20.99
C LEU A 55 -20.82 -14.36 -22.22
N ASP A 56 -19.67 -13.77 -22.58
CA ASP A 56 -19.55 -12.93 -23.79
C ASP A 56 -19.44 -13.78 -25.07
N THR A 57 -19.20 -15.09 -24.95
CA THR A 57 -19.05 -15.99 -26.12
C THR A 57 -20.38 -16.52 -26.63
N ASP A 58 -21.44 -16.48 -25.82
CA ASP A 58 -22.72 -17.13 -26.12
C ASP A 58 -23.82 -16.16 -26.58
N LEU A 59 -23.54 -14.85 -26.66
CA LEU A 59 -24.51 -13.83 -27.09
C LEU A 59 -24.29 -13.34 -28.54
N ASP A 60 -23.19 -13.72 -29.19
CA ASP A 60 -23.01 -13.56 -30.65
C ASP A 60 -23.61 -14.78 -31.36
N ASN A 61 -24.95 -14.86 -31.36
CA ASN A 61 -25.69 -15.76 -32.22
C ASN A 61 -26.49 -14.92 -33.22
N ASP A 62 -25.82 -14.50 -34.29
CA ASP A 62 -26.41 -14.14 -35.59
C ASP A 62 -26.78 -15.42 -36.37
#